data_AF-A0A835I214-F1
#
_entry.id   AF-A0A835I214-F1
#
_cell.length_a   1.000
_cell.length_b   1.000
_cell.length_c   1.000
_cell.angle_alpha   90.00
_cell.angle_beta   90.00
_cell.angle_gamma   90.00
#
_symmetry.space_group_name_H-M   'P 1'
#
loop_
_entity.id
_entity.type
_entity.pdbx_description
1 polymer ?
#
loop_
_entity_poly.entity_id
_entity_poly.type
_entity_poly.pdbx_seq_one_letter_code
_entity_poly.pdbx_strand_id
1 'polypeptide(L)'
;MLNACQAVAMRTCKEYEGEYFDVATKVYRQAVIPVGLIPPVLVEKDRDNVEGHSSGEIFNWLDLQKNRSVVYVAFGSEAKLDRDQVFQIAHGLELADLPFLWALRKPMWAIDDDDALPSETLQHGHTLVVLPLVIDQGLNARLLVEKGLAVEVERTDDGKFNGEDIAKALRMAMVSNEGEDLRLRARDMKSIFSDQGLHYDHYMRGFVNYLKS
;
A
#
# COMPACT_ATOMS: atom_id res chain seq x y z
N MET A 1 7.32 -10.67 27.79
CA MET A 1 6.62 -9.38 27.97
C MET A 1 5.10 -9.48 27.89
N LEU A 2 4.51 -10.34 27.05
CA LEU A 2 3.03 -10.47 26.96
C LEU A 2 2.33 -11.07 28.20
N ASN A 3 3.03 -11.83 29.06
CA ASN A 3 2.43 -12.48 30.24
C ASN A 3 2.06 -11.53 31.40
N ALA A 4 2.38 -10.23 31.30
CA ALA A 4 2.00 -9.23 32.30
C ALA A 4 0.80 -8.37 31.86
N CYS A 5 0.29 -8.55 30.64
CA CYS A 5 -0.83 -7.77 30.11
C CYS A 5 -2.18 -8.44 30.45
N GLN A 6 -3.21 -7.63 30.72
CA GLN A 6 -4.58 -8.10 31.00
C GLN A 6 -5.40 -8.32 29.73
N ALA A 7 -5.05 -7.62 28.64
CA ALA A 7 -5.66 -7.73 27.33
C ALA A 7 -4.64 -7.43 26.23
N VAL A 8 -4.95 -7.85 25.01
CA VAL A 8 -4.20 -7.52 23.79
C VAL A 8 -5.15 -6.78 22.85
N ALA A 9 -4.89 -5.49 22.62
CA ALA A 9 -5.57 -4.74 21.57
C ALA A 9 -4.88 -5.03 20.23
N MET A 10 -5.64 -5.52 19.25
CA MET A 10 -5.13 -5.88 17.94
C MET A 10 -5.78 -5.00 16.87
N ARG A 11 -4.96 -4.32 16.07
CA ARG A 11 -5.44 -3.52 14.93
C ARG A 11 -5.88 -4.47 13.82
N THR A 12 -7.19 -4.76 13.79
CA THR A 12 -7.79 -5.77 12.92
C THR A 12 -9.31 -5.56 12.86
N CYS A 13 -9.96 -6.05 11.80
CA CYS A 13 -11.41 -6.18 11.72
C CYS A 13 -11.80 -7.58 11.23
N LYS A 14 -12.88 -8.14 11.78
CA LYS A 14 -13.33 -9.49 11.45
C LYS A 14 -13.81 -9.62 10.00
N GLU A 15 -14.30 -8.52 9.43
CA GLU A 15 -14.77 -8.43 8.05
C GLU A 15 -13.64 -8.68 7.04
N TYR A 16 -12.39 -8.43 7.42
CA TYR A 16 -11.22 -8.63 6.57
C TYR A 16 -10.32 -9.79 7.05
N GLU A 17 -10.03 -9.85 8.34
CA GLU A 17 -9.02 -10.75 8.93
C GLU A 17 -9.62 -11.76 9.93
N GLY A 18 -10.93 -12.00 9.87
CA GLY A 18 -11.66 -12.81 10.88
C GLY A 18 -11.02 -14.16 11.20
N GLU A 19 -10.55 -14.90 10.19
CA GLU A 19 -9.89 -16.20 10.39
C GLU A 19 -8.59 -16.08 11.19
N TYR A 20 -7.77 -15.05 10.92
CA TYR A 20 -6.53 -14.79 11.66
C TYR A 20 -6.83 -14.27 13.07
N PHE A 21 -7.86 -13.44 13.21
CA PHE A 21 -8.32 -12.98 14.51
C PHE A 21 -8.78 -14.17 15.38
N ASP A 22 -9.52 -15.10 14.81
CA ASP A 22 -9.98 -16.30 15.52
C ASP A 22 -8.80 -17.19 15.95
N VAL A 23 -7.73 -17.29 15.14
CA VAL A 23 -6.49 -17.95 15.57
C VAL A 23 -5.82 -17.17 16.70
N ALA A 24 -5.72 -15.85 16.61
CA ALA A 24 -5.12 -15.02 17.66
C ALA A 24 -5.83 -15.22 19.01
N THR A 25 -7.17 -15.26 19.03
CA THR A 25 -7.93 -15.51 20.27
C THR A 25 -7.65 -16.88 20.91
N LYS A 26 -7.17 -17.86 20.14
CA LYS A 26 -6.78 -19.20 20.64
C LYS A 26 -5.32 -19.24 21.11
N VAL A 27 -4.45 -18.42 20.51
CA VAL A 27 -3.02 -18.37 20.83
C VAL A 27 -2.76 -17.54 22.08
N TYR A 28 -3.41 -16.39 22.20
CA TYR A 28 -3.30 -15.54 23.38
C TYR A 28 -4.17 -16.07 24.51
N ARG A 29 -3.64 -16.04 25.75
CA ARG A 29 -4.40 -16.40 26.95
C ARG A 29 -5.25 -15.24 27.46
N GLN A 30 -4.89 -14.02 27.08
CA GLN A 30 -5.56 -12.78 27.42
C GLN A 30 -6.75 -12.52 26.51
N ALA A 31 -7.66 -11.64 26.93
CA ALA A 31 -8.69 -11.11 26.05
C ALA A 31 -8.03 -10.39 24.85
N VAL A 32 -8.32 -10.85 23.63
CA VAL A 32 -7.89 -10.19 22.39
C VAL A 32 -9.04 -9.31 21.90
N ILE A 33 -8.79 -8.02 21.74
CA ILE A 33 -9.81 -7.01 21.41
C ILE A 33 -9.48 -6.42 20.04
N PRO A 34 -10.35 -6.57 19.04
CA PRO A 34 -10.16 -5.93 17.75
C PRO A 34 -10.47 -4.44 17.87
N VAL A 35 -9.56 -3.59 17.40
CA VAL A 35 -9.71 -2.12 17.45
C VAL A 35 -10.00 -1.49 16.08
N GLY A 36 -10.36 -2.31 15.09
CA GLY A 36 -10.60 -1.86 13.71
C GLY A 36 -9.30 -1.54 12.98
N LEU A 37 -9.43 -1.13 11.72
CA LEU A 37 -8.27 -0.84 10.86
C LEU A 37 -7.70 0.57 11.07
N ILE A 38 -8.39 1.41 11.85
CA ILE A 38 -8.01 2.79 12.21
C ILE A 38 -7.34 3.49 11.02
N PRO A 39 -8.07 3.73 9.91
CA PRO A 39 -7.50 4.48 8.81
C PRO A 39 -7.05 5.85 9.32
N PRO A 40 -5.89 6.37 8.89
CA PRO A 40 -5.46 7.70 9.27
C PRO A 40 -6.56 8.69 8.90
N VAL A 41 -6.92 9.56 9.86
CA VAL A 41 -7.87 10.64 9.59
C VAL A 41 -7.27 11.49 8.48
N LEU A 42 -7.88 11.45 7.30
CA LEU A 42 -7.54 12.36 6.21
C LEU A 42 -8.01 13.74 6.65
N VAL A 43 -7.13 14.49 7.30
CA VAL A 43 -7.34 15.92 7.51
C VAL A 43 -7.26 16.52 6.12
N GLU A 44 -8.38 17.05 5.62
CA GLU A 44 -8.38 17.94 4.48
C GLU A 44 -7.55 19.15 4.88
N LYS A 45 -6.23 19.10 4.63
CA LYS A 45 -5.43 20.31 4.62
C LYS A 45 -5.96 21.13 3.45
N ASP A 46 -6.33 22.38 3.72
CA ASP A 46 -6.67 23.36 2.70
C ASP A 46 -5.63 23.26 1.56
N ARG A 47 -6.13 23.02 0.34
CA ARG A 47 -5.31 22.85 -0.86
C ARG A 47 -4.40 24.05 -1.14
N ASP A 48 -4.64 25.16 -0.45
CA ASP A 48 -4.03 26.47 -0.68
C ASP A 48 -2.71 26.71 0.07
N ASN A 49 -2.23 25.77 0.90
CA ASN A 49 -1.03 25.99 1.72
C ASN A 49 0.00 24.85 1.67
N VAL A 50 0.17 24.22 0.51
CA VAL A 50 1.32 23.36 0.24
C VAL A 50 2.42 24.21 -0.38
N GLU A 51 3.29 24.77 0.45
CA GLU A 51 4.53 25.43 0.00
C GLU A 51 5.45 24.38 -0.65
N GLY A 52 5.29 24.21 -1.96
CA GLY A 52 6.14 23.36 -2.79
C GLY A 52 5.63 23.39 -4.22
N HIS A 53 6.38 24.06 -5.12
CA HIS A 53 6.02 24.24 -6.54
C HIS A 53 5.71 22.92 -7.27
N SER A 54 6.19 21.78 -6.77
CA SER A 54 6.00 20.44 -7.35
C SER A 54 4.64 19.77 -7.04
N SER A 55 3.97 20.09 -5.93
CA SER A 55 2.76 19.35 -5.53
C SER A 55 1.53 19.70 -6.36
N GLY A 56 1.33 20.98 -6.67
CA GLY A 56 0.18 21.44 -7.47
C GLY A 56 0.21 20.90 -8.90
N GLU A 57 1.38 20.82 -9.52
CA GLU A 57 1.57 20.29 -10.87
C GLU A 57 1.21 18.80 -10.96
N ILE A 58 1.53 18.02 -9.93
CA ILE A 58 1.21 16.59 -9.88
C ILE A 58 -0.29 16.36 -9.73
N PHE A 59 -0.96 17.12 -8.86
CA PHE A 59 -2.42 17.01 -8.73
C PHE A 59 -3.12 17.43 -10.03
N ASN A 60 -2.65 18.50 -10.68
CA ASN A 60 -3.15 18.88 -12.00
C ASN A 60 -2.92 17.77 -13.04
N TRP A 61 -1.76 17.11 -13.04
CA TRP A 61 -1.51 15.99 -13.93
C TRP A 61 -2.42 14.79 -13.63
N LEU A 62 -2.62 14.45 -12.35
CA LEU A 62 -3.53 13.38 -11.91
C LEU A 62 -4.97 13.65 -12.34
N ASP A 63 -5.42 14.91 -12.25
CA ASP A 63 -6.76 15.34 -12.65
C ASP A 63 -7.01 15.18 -14.17
N LEU A 64 -5.95 15.16 -14.99
CA LEU A 64 -6.03 14.90 -16.43
C LEU A 64 -6.09 13.39 -16.77
N GLN A 65 -5.79 12.51 -15.83
CA GLN A 65 -5.79 11.06 -16.05
C GLN A 65 -7.21 10.47 -15.93
N LYS A 66 -7.43 9.32 -16.57
CA LYS A 66 -8.70 8.60 -16.40
C LYS A 66 -8.81 8.06 -14.97
N ASN A 67 -10.04 7.99 -14.46
CA ASN A 67 -10.27 7.41 -13.14
C ASN A 67 -9.69 6.01 -13.03
N ARG A 68 -8.81 5.79 -12.03
CA ARG A 68 -8.14 4.52 -11.72
C ARG A 68 -7.18 4.02 -12.81
N SER A 69 -6.59 4.92 -13.60
CA SER A 69 -5.61 4.55 -14.63
C SER A 69 -4.15 4.72 -14.23
N VAL A 70 -3.87 5.33 -13.08
CA VAL A 70 -2.49 5.63 -12.63
C VAL A 70 -2.02 4.59 -11.63
N VAL A 71 -0.84 4.03 -11.87
CA VAL A 71 -0.14 3.14 -10.94
C VAL A 71 0.59 4.00 -9.90
N TYR A 72 0.26 3.82 -8.62
CA TYR A 72 1.05 4.40 -7.53
C TYR A 72 2.08 3.40 -7.02
N VAL A 73 3.35 3.79 -7.01
CA VAL A 73 4.46 2.95 -6.56
C VAL A 73 5.09 3.53 -5.31
N ALA A 74 5.10 2.78 -4.22
CA ALA A 74 5.75 3.18 -2.98
C ALA A 74 6.26 1.96 -2.21
N PHE A 75 7.51 2.04 -1.75
CA PHE A 75 8.15 0.96 -1.00
C PHE A 75 8.28 1.24 0.50
N GLY A 76 7.74 2.37 0.98
CA GLY A 76 7.83 2.77 2.39
C GLY A 76 9.24 3.12 2.84
N SER A 77 9.43 3.31 4.15
CA SER A 77 10.73 3.70 4.74
C SER A 77 11.69 2.55 4.98
N GLU A 78 11.20 1.30 4.97
CA GLU A 78 11.93 0.11 5.40
C GLU A 78 12.59 -0.64 4.24
N ALA A 79 12.09 -0.49 3.02
CA ALA A 79 12.68 -1.11 1.85
C ALA A 79 13.95 -0.36 1.42
N LYS A 80 15.09 -1.06 1.45
CA LYS A 80 16.37 -0.57 0.91
C LYS A 80 16.61 -1.22 -0.44
N LEU A 81 16.19 -0.55 -1.51
CA LEU A 81 16.41 -1.02 -2.88
C LEU A 81 17.84 -0.72 -3.31
N ASP A 82 18.53 -1.74 -3.84
CA ASP A 82 19.81 -1.56 -4.52
C ASP A 82 19.62 -0.94 -5.92
N ARG A 83 20.72 -0.56 -6.57
CA ARG A 83 20.68 0.07 -7.89
C ARG A 83 19.98 -0.80 -8.92
N ASP A 84 20.32 -2.09 -8.96
CA ASP A 84 19.77 -3.02 -9.94
C ASP A 84 18.25 -3.13 -9.77
N GLN A 85 17.75 -3.23 -8.54
CA GLN A 85 16.32 -3.32 -8.27
C GLN A 85 15.56 -2.05 -8.67
N VAL A 86 16.11 -0.86 -8.39
CA VAL A 86 15.52 0.40 -8.86
C VAL A 86 15.43 0.42 -10.38
N PHE A 87 16.48 -0.02 -11.08
CA PHE A 87 16.47 -0.09 -12.54
C PHE A 87 15.47 -1.13 -13.08
N GLN A 88 15.36 -2.29 -12.45
CA GLN A 88 14.37 -3.30 -12.85
C GLN A 88 12.93 -2.81 -12.64
N ILE A 89 12.66 -2.09 -11.55
CA ILE A 89 11.35 -1.48 -11.31
C ILE A 89 11.05 -0.39 -12.34
N ALA A 90 12.01 0.52 -12.57
CA ALA A 90 11.91 1.56 -13.59
C ALA A 90 11.60 0.96 -14.97
N HIS A 91 12.36 -0.07 -15.35
CA HIS A 91 12.19 -0.78 -16.61
C HIS A 91 10.81 -1.45 -16.70
N GLY A 92 10.34 -2.09 -15.64
CA GLY A 92 9.02 -2.73 -15.61
C GLY A 92 7.87 -1.74 -15.68
N LEU A 93 8.01 -0.55 -15.10
CA LEU A 93 7.01 0.52 -15.22
C LEU A 93 6.90 1.03 -16.66
N GLU A 94 8.04 1.27 -17.31
CA GLU A 94 8.09 1.69 -18.71
C GLU A 94 7.52 0.61 -19.63
N LEU A 95 7.95 -0.65 -19.42
CA LEU A 95 7.45 -1.79 -20.18
C LEU A 95 5.96 -2.03 -19.98
N ALA A 96 5.37 -1.65 -18.85
CA ALA A 96 3.94 -1.81 -18.62
C ALA A 96 3.10 -0.91 -19.54
N ASP A 97 3.66 0.21 -19.99
CA ASP A 97 2.98 1.26 -20.79
C ASP A 97 1.72 1.77 -20.08
N LEU A 98 1.88 2.13 -18.81
CA LEU A 98 0.82 2.65 -17.95
C LEU A 98 1.27 3.96 -17.29
N PRO A 99 0.39 4.95 -17.13
CA PRO A 99 0.70 6.13 -16.33
C PRO A 99 1.07 5.73 -14.91
N PHE A 100 2.18 6.24 -14.38
CA PHE A 100 2.61 5.93 -13.03
C PHE A 100 3.07 7.16 -12.25
N LEU A 101 2.93 7.07 -10.92
CA LEU A 101 3.44 8.01 -9.93
C LEU A 101 4.31 7.22 -8.95
N TRP A 102 5.62 7.42 -9.01
CA TRP A 102 6.57 6.69 -8.15
C TRP A 102 7.10 7.57 -7.02
N ALA A 103 6.75 7.19 -5.78
CA ALA A 103 7.30 7.74 -4.55
C ALA A 103 8.66 7.13 -4.20
N LEU A 104 9.68 7.40 -5.03
CA LEU A 104 11.04 6.91 -4.78
C LEU A 104 11.75 7.79 -3.75
N ARG A 105 12.20 7.17 -2.65
CA ARG A 105 13.11 7.82 -1.71
C ARG A 105 14.52 7.76 -2.27
N LYS A 106 15.27 8.88 -2.21
CA LYS A 106 16.68 8.93 -2.62
C LYS A 106 17.45 7.78 -1.98
N PRO A 107 17.93 6.81 -2.77
CA PRO A 107 18.67 5.70 -2.23
C PRO A 107 20.07 6.15 -1.80
N MET A 108 20.65 5.51 -0.79
CA MET A 108 21.94 5.94 -0.23
C MET A 108 23.11 5.87 -1.22
N TRP A 109 22.95 5.11 -2.30
CA TRP A 109 23.96 4.96 -3.34
C TRP A 109 23.90 6.06 -4.42
N ALA A 110 22.81 6.84 -4.48
CA ALA A 110 22.66 7.94 -5.43
C ALA A 110 23.25 9.22 -4.83
N ILE A 111 24.22 9.81 -5.53
CA ILE A 111 24.88 11.05 -5.10
C ILE A 111 23.97 12.21 -5.48
N ASP A 112 23.52 12.24 -6.73
CA ASP A 112 22.55 13.19 -7.27
C ASP A 112 21.19 12.54 -7.53
N ASP A 113 20.15 13.35 -7.73
CA ASP A 113 18.79 12.85 -7.95
C ASP A 113 18.66 12.17 -9.32
N ASP A 114 19.44 12.62 -10.31
CA ASP A 114 19.57 12.01 -11.63
C ASP A 114 20.27 10.64 -11.59
N ASP A 115 21.05 10.33 -10.54
CA ASP A 115 21.64 9.01 -10.37
C ASP A 115 20.59 7.99 -9.91
N ALA A 116 19.56 8.46 -9.19
CA ALA A 116 18.57 7.60 -8.56
C ALA A 116 17.58 6.98 -9.56
N LEU A 117 17.39 7.60 -10.72
CA LEU A 117 16.49 7.12 -11.76
C LEU A 117 17.19 7.09 -13.12
N PRO A 118 17.00 6.04 -13.93
CA PRO A 118 17.43 6.09 -15.32
C PRO A 118 16.72 7.25 -16.03
N SER A 119 17.48 8.12 -16.69
CA SER A 119 16.96 9.32 -17.38
C SER A 119 15.91 9.00 -18.45
N GLU A 120 15.88 7.77 -18.95
CA GLU A 120 14.95 7.27 -19.96
C GLU A 120 13.53 7.00 -19.40
N THR A 121 13.36 6.83 -18.08
CA THR A 121 12.08 6.45 -17.45
C THR A 121 11.06 7.58 -17.31
N LEU A 122 11.40 8.80 -17.76
CA LEU A 122 10.57 10.00 -17.58
C LEU A 122 9.59 10.25 -18.75
N GLN A 123 9.54 9.37 -19.75
CA GLN A 123 8.67 9.60 -20.92
C GLN A 123 7.17 9.47 -20.59
N HIS A 124 6.81 8.66 -19.58
CA HIS A 124 5.41 8.31 -19.29
C HIS A 124 4.96 8.50 -17.84
N GLY A 125 5.83 8.94 -16.92
CA GLY A 125 5.52 9.03 -15.49
C GLY A 125 6.09 10.26 -14.79
N HIS A 126 5.41 10.68 -13.72
CA HIS A 126 5.92 11.71 -12.80
C HIS A 126 6.55 11.03 -11.60
N THR A 127 7.77 11.44 -11.24
CA THR A 127 8.40 11.03 -9.98
C THR A 127 8.11 12.08 -8.92
N LEU A 128 7.44 11.69 -7.85
CA LEU A 128 7.28 12.52 -6.66
C LEU A 128 8.22 11.99 -5.59
N VAL A 129 9.02 12.86 -4.97
CA VAL A 129 9.68 12.49 -3.72
C VAL A 129 8.71 12.81 -2.57
N VAL A 130 8.36 11.77 -1.78
CA VAL A 130 7.60 11.67 -0.50
C VAL A 130 6.05 11.75 -0.43
N LEU A 131 5.46 10.67 0.11
CA LEU A 131 4.87 10.54 1.47
C LEU A 131 4.77 9.04 1.82
N PRO A 132 5.41 8.53 2.88
CA PRO A 132 5.39 7.09 3.20
C PRO A 132 4.08 6.69 3.87
N LEU A 133 3.26 5.90 3.18
CA LEU A 133 2.25 5.06 3.83
C LEU A 133 2.95 3.77 4.29
N VAL A 134 3.06 3.62 5.61
CA VAL A 134 3.64 2.44 6.25
C VAL A 134 2.61 1.32 6.20
N ILE A 135 2.93 0.24 5.49
CA ILE A 135 2.20 -1.03 5.57
C ILE A 135 3.26 -2.13 5.66
N ASP A 136 3.22 -2.97 6.70
CA ASP A 136 4.14 -4.09 6.89
C ASP A 136 4.06 -5.03 5.67
N GLN A 137 5.08 -5.03 4.80
CA GLN A 137 4.92 -5.50 3.42
C GLN A 137 4.83 -7.02 3.24
N GLY A 138 5.46 -7.83 4.10
CA GLY A 138 5.56 -9.28 3.85
C GLY A 138 4.26 -10.05 4.12
N LEU A 139 3.78 -9.99 5.37
CA LEU A 139 2.60 -10.76 5.81
C LEU A 139 1.30 -10.17 5.24
N ASN A 140 1.21 -8.85 5.08
CA ASN A 140 0.02 -8.21 4.50
C ASN A 140 -0.08 -8.44 2.99
N ALA A 141 1.02 -8.46 2.24
CA ALA A 141 0.98 -8.76 0.81
C ALA A 141 0.45 -10.17 0.54
N ARG A 142 0.90 -11.15 1.32
CA ARG A 142 0.42 -12.53 1.20
C ARG A 142 -1.08 -12.64 1.48
N LEU A 143 -1.56 -11.98 2.54
CA LEU A 143 -3.00 -11.94 2.83
C LEU A 143 -3.80 -11.28 1.69
N LEU A 144 -3.31 -10.20 1.11
CA LEU A 144 -3.96 -9.54 -0.02
C LEU A 144 -4.05 -10.46 -1.24
N VAL A 145 -2.99 -11.22 -1.54
CA VAL A 145 -2.97 -12.21 -2.62
C VAL A 145 -3.93 -13.37 -2.33
N GLU A 146 -3.94 -13.89 -1.09
CA GLU A 146 -4.85 -14.96 -0.67
C GLU A 146 -6.34 -14.54 -0.75
N LYS A 147 -6.65 -13.26 -0.46
CA LYS A 147 -7.99 -12.66 -0.67
C LYS A 147 -8.26 -12.30 -2.13
N GLY A 148 -7.26 -12.42 -3.00
CA GLY A 148 -7.23 -12.02 -4.42
C GLY A 148 -7.51 -10.54 -4.66
N LEU A 149 -6.97 -9.71 -3.78
CA LEU A 149 -6.96 -8.24 -3.86
C LEU A 149 -5.65 -7.71 -4.44
N ALA A 150 -4.64 -8.56 -4.63
CA ALA A 150 -3.34 -8.21 -5.16
C ALA A 150 -2.81 -9.28 -6.12
N VAL A 151 -1.93 -8.85 -7.02
CA VAL A 151 -1.11 -9.72 -7.86
C VAL A 151 0.28 -9.75 -7.25
N GLU A 152 0.82 -10.95 -7.02
CA GLU A 152 2.21 -11.11 -6.62
C GLU A 152 3.11 -10.98 -7.84
N VAL A 153 4.20 -10.22 -7.72
CA VAL A 153 5.25 -10.18 -8.73
C VAL A 153 6.19 -11.36 -8.46
N GLU A 154 6.35 -12.23 -9.45
CA GLU A 154 7.29 -13.33 -9.38
C GLU A 154 8.72 -12.80 -9.15
N ARG A 155 9.48 -13.53 -8.34
CA ARG A 155 10.88 -13.22 -8.05
C ARG A 155 11.77 -14.24 -8.72
N THR A 156 12.95 -13.79 -9.14
CA THR A 156 14.00 -14.70 -9.63
C THR A 156 14.51 -15.59 -8.49
N ASP A 157 15.29 -16.62 -8.83
CA ASP A 157 15.89 -17.55 -7.85
C ASP A 157 16.72 -16.83 -6.77
N ASP A 158 17.29 -15.66 -7.10
CA ASP A 158 18.05 -14.80 -6.18
C ASP A 158 17.16 -13.91 -5.30
N GLY A 159 15.83 -14.04 -5.39
CA GLY A 159 14.86 -13.26 -4.64
C GLY A 159 14.69 -11.82 -5.15
N LYS A 160 15.19 -11.50 -6.34
CA LYS A 160 15.13 -10.17 -6.97
C LYS A 160 13.93 -10.05 -7.91
N PHE A 161 13.46 -8.83 -8.13
CA PHE A 161 12.48 -8.54 -9.16
C PHE A 161 13.15 -8.33 -10.52
N ASN A 162 12.47 -8.72 -11.58
CA ASN A 162 12.80 -8.36 -12.95
C ASN A 162 11.69 -7.49 -13.57
N GLY A 163 12.06 -6.66 -14.54
CA GLY A 163 11.14 -5.69 -15.15
C GLY A 163 10.01 -6.33 -15.94
N GLU A 164 10.24 -7.48 -16.58
CA GLU A 164 9.21 -8.17 -17.39
C GLU A 164 8.05 -8.69 -16.52
N ASP A 165 8.38 -9.31 -15.38
CA ASP A 165 7.39 -9.82 -14.43
C ASP A 165 6.66 -8.68 -13.72
N ILE A 166 7.35 -7.56 -13.42
CA ILE A 166 6.71 -6.34 -12.93
C ILE A 166 5.69 -5.84 -13.97
N ALA A 167 6.09 -5.70 -15.24
CA ALA A 167 5.22 -5.20 -16.30
C ALA A 167 4.00 -6.11 -16.51
N LYS A 168 4.23 -7.42 -16.51
CA LYS A 168 3.18 -8.44 -16.60
C LYS A 168 2.19 -8.33 -15.45
N ALA A 169 2.67 -8.25 -14.21
CA ALA A 169 1.83 -8.12 -13.03
C ALA A 169 1.01 -6.81 -13.03
N LEU A 170 1.65 -5.69 -13.40
CA LEU A 170 0.99 -4.39 -13.52
C LEU A 170 -0.14 -4.41 -14.56
N ARG A 171 0.14 -4.93 -15.75
CA ARG A 171 -0.88 -5.07 -16.81
C ARG A 171 -2.00 -6.01 -16.39
N MET A 172 -1.65 -7.11 -15.73
CA MET A 172 -2.64 -8.05 -15.21
C MET A 172 -3.61 -7.34 -14.26
N ALA A 173 -3.07 -6.66 -13.24
CA ALA A 173 -3.87 -5.94 -12.24
C ALA A 173 -4.69 -4.78 -12.82
N MET A 174 -4.12 -4.01 -13.76
CA MET A 174 -4.70 -2.74 -14.20
C MET A 174 -5.64 -2.84 -15.40
N VAL A 175 -5.29 -3.65 -16.40
CA VAL A 175 -5.97 -3.61 -17.71
C VAL A 175 -6.44 -4.96 -18.24
N SER A 176 -5.80 -6.06 -17.83
CA SER A 176 -6.18 -7.38 -18.35
C SER A 176 -7.58 -7.79 -17.90
N ASN A 177 -8.24 -8.63 -18.72
CA ASN A 177 -9.52 -9.25 -18.35
C ASN A 177 -9.37 -10.19 -17.16
N GLU A 178 -8.21 -10.86 -17.02
CA GLU A 178 -7.92 -11.79 -15.93
C GLU A 178 -7.90 -11.08 -14.57
N GLY A 179 -7.49 -9.80 -14.54
CA GLY A 179 -7.51 -8.96 -13.33
C GLY A 179 -8.86 -8.32 -13.01
N GLU A 180 -9.92 -8.53 -13.79
CA GLU A 180 -11.21 -7.86 -13.56
C GLU A 180 -11.82 -8.25 -12.22
N ASP A 181 -11.78 -9.54 -11.89
CA ASP A 181 -12.30 -10.04 -10.62
C ASP A 181 -11.52 -9.48 -9.41
N LEU A 182 -10.20 -9.31 -9.54
CA LEU A 182 -9.36 -8.64 -8.54
C LEU A 182 -9.79 -7.19 -8.34
N ARG A 183 -10.03 -6.44 -9.44
CA ARG A 183 -10.48 -5.04 -9.37
C ARG A 183 -11.88 -4.92 -8.77
N LEU A 184 -12.79 -5.86 -9.06
CA LEU A 184 -14.12 -5.90 -8.46
C LEU A 184 -14.03 -6.15 -6.95
N ARG A 185 -13.28 -7.17 -6.53
CA ARG A 185 -13.05 -7.46 -5.10
C ARG A 185 -12.41 -6.30 -4.36
N ALA A 186 -11.42 -5.63 -4.97
CA ALA A 186 -10.80 -4.43 -4.39
C ALA A 186 -11.81 -3.28 -4.21
N ARG A 187 -12.76 -3.12 -5.14
CA ARG A 187 -13.84 -2.13 -5.02
C ARG A 187 -14.84 -2.48 -3.93
N ASP A 188 -15.17 -3.75 -3.79
CA ASP A 188 -16.09 -4.21 -2.74
C ASP A 188 -15.46 -4.03 -1.36
N MET A 189 -14.18 -4.39 -1.23
CA MET A 189 -13.43 -4.21 0.01
C MET A 189 -13.34 -2.75 0.46
N LYS A 190 -13.37 -1.80 -0.47
CA LYS A 190 -13.40 -0.36 -0.13
C LYS A 190 -14.48 -0.04 0.90
N SER A 191 -15.66 -0.67 0.79
CA SER A 191 -16.76 -0.44 1.72
C SER A 191 -16.36 -0.71 3.17
N ILE A 192 -15.63 -1.80 3.43
CA ILE A 192 -15.15 -2.18 4.76
C ILE A 192 -14.08 -1.20 5.25
N PHE A 193 -13.04 -0.93 4.46
CA PHE A 193 -11.94 -0.04 4.88
C PHE A 193 -12.37 1.42 5.08
N SER A 194 -13.42 1.86 4.38
CA SER A 194 -13.96 3.22 4.49
C SER A 194 -15.12 3.35 5.48
N ASP A 195 -15.59 2.25 6.09
CA ASP A 195 -16.70 2.28 7.03
C ASP A 195 -16.25 2.83 8.39
N GLN A 196 -16.40 4.14 8.54
CA GLN A 196 -16.11 4.82 9.80
C GLN A 196 -17.03 4.37 10.93
N GLY A 197 -18.28 3.99 10.65
CA GLY A 197 -19.18 3.49 11.69
C GLY A 197 -18.69 2.15 12.23
N LEU A 198 -18.31 1.24 11.35
CA LEU A 198 -17.69 -0.03 11.72
C LEU A 198 -16.42 0.19 12.56
N HIS A 199 -15.50 1.04 12.09
CA HIS A 199 -14.23 1.21 12.78
C HIS A 199 -14.33 2.02 14.08
N TYR A 200 -15.07 3.13 14.10
CA TYR A 200 -15.17 4.01 15.26
C TYR A 200 -16.33 3.65 16.20
N ASP A 201 -17.54 3.49 15.66
CA ASP A 201 -18.75 3.29 16.48
C ASP A 201 -18.90 1.86 17.00
N HIS A 202 -18.32 0.89 16.30
CA HIS A 202 -18.31 -0.52 16.73
C HIS A 202 -16.98 -0.91 17.39
N TYR A 203 -15.87 -1.00 16.64
CA TYR A 203 -14.61 -1.52 17.18
C TYR A 203 -13.98 -0.62 18.25
N MET A 204 -13.74 0.65 17.94
CA MET A 204 -13.12 1.58 18.90
C MET A 204 -14.00 1.82 20.12
N ARG A 205 -15.32 1.95 19.95
CA ARG A 205 -16.26 2.06 21.07
C ARG A 205 -16.22 0.80 21.95
N GLY A 206 -16.17 -0.40 21.35
CA GLY A 206 -16.02 -1.66 22.07
C GLY A 206 -14.75 -1.70 22.91
N PHE A 207 -13.63 -1.26 22.35
CA PHE A 207 -12.36 -1.14 23.08
C PHE A 207 -12.42 -0.13 24.23
N VAL A 208 -12.99 1.06 24.00
CA VAL A 208 -13.17 2.07 25.06
C VAL A 208 -14.07 1.55 26.19
N ASN A 209 -15.12 0.81 25.86
CA ASN A 209 -16.00 0.21 26.86
C ASN A 209 -15.26 -0.83 27.70
N TYR A 210 -14.40 -1.66 27.09
CA TYR A 210 -13.55 -2.61 27.81
C TYR A 210 -12.58 -1.92 28.78
N LEU A 211 -12.02 -0.77 28.41
CA LEU A 211 -11.12 -0.02 29.31
C LEU A 211 -11.84 0.64 30.50
N LYS A 212 -13.16 0.83 30.41
CA LYS A 212 -13.98 1.45 31.46
C LYS A 212 -14.56 0.45 32.45
N SER A 213 -14.58 -0.83 32.10
CA SER A 213 -15.03 -1.95 32.94
C SER A 213 -13.93 -2.48 33.83
#